data_AF-A0A1H8XR05-F1
#
_entry.id   AF-A0A1H8XR05-F1
#
_cell.length_a   1.000
_cell.length_b   1.000
_cell.length_c   1.000
_cell.angle_alpha   90.00
_cell.angle_beta   90.00
_cell.angle_gamma   90.00
#
_symmetry.space_group_name_H-M   'P 1'
#
loop_
_entity.id
_entity.type
_entity.pdbx_description
1 polymer ?
#
loop_
_entity_poly.entity_id
_entity_poly.type
_entity_poly.pdbx_seq_one_letter_code
_entity_poly.pdbx_strand_id
1 'polypeptide(L)'
;MSTRHLRNISISQFESFLELALCQFKKNEKGHCQYTRADLNRPIVFQNHIDPIPEFIVKNLLRLFPYSKDDYFDILEGTKIVNRKSLKVFELINKKVSD
;
A
#
# COMPACT_ATOMS: atom_id res chain seq x y z
N MET A 1 5.65 -8.31 -24.59
CA MET A 1 4.94 -8.17 -23.31
C MET A 1 5.79 -8.81 -22.23
N SER A 2 6.62 -8.03 -21.54
CA SER A 2 7.37 -8.54 -20.38
C SER A 2 6.38 -8.83 -19.27
N THR A 3 6.17 -10.10 -18.92
CA THR A 3 5.39 -10.47 -17.74
C THR A 3 6.17 -10.05 -16.50
N ARG A 4 5.89 -8.87 -15.96
CA ARG A 4 6.43 -8.44 -14.67
C ARG A 4 5.91 -9.44 -13.63
N HIS A 5 6.77 -10.26 -13.01
CA HIS A 5 6.38 -11.28 -12.03
C HIS A 5 6.48 -10.74 -10.60
N LEU A 6 5.50 -11.04 -9.72
CA LEU A 6 5.53 -10.68 -8.29
C LEU A 6 6.35 -11.70 -7.47
N ARG A 7 7.39 -12.27 -8.07
CA ARG A 7 8.23 -13.29 -7.43
C ARG A 7 9.50 -12.61 -6.91
N ASN A 8 10.02 -13.12 -5.80
CA ASN A 8 11.29 -12.69 -5.22
C ASN A 8 11.33 -11.21 -4.81
N ILE A 9 10.24 -10.70 -4.24
CA ILE A 9 10.19 -9.33 -3.74
C ILE A 9 10.98 -9.31 -2.42
N SER A 10 12.07 -8.55 -2.42
CA SER A 10 12.85 -8.34 -1.19
C SER A 10 12.06 -7.51 -0.19
N ILE A 11 12.39 -7.66 1.09
CA ILE A 11 11.78 -6.86 2.16
C ILE A 11 11.96 -5.36 1.89
N SER A 12 13.16 -4.95 1.48
CA SER A 12 13.45 -3.54 1.16
C SER A 12 12.57 -3.01 0.03
N GLN A 13 12.38 -3.76 -1.06
CA GLN A 13 11.47 -3.35 -2.14
C GLN A 13 10.03 -3.20 -1.66
N PHE A 14 9.57 -4.11 -0.80
CA PHE A 14 8.21 -4.04 -0.26
C PHE A 14 8.04 -2.86 0.70
N GLU A 15 9.03 -2.58 1.55
CA GLU A 15 9.04 -1.42 2.43
C GLU A 15 9.06 -0.11 1.64
N SER A 16 9.92 0.02 0.63
CA SER A 16 9.92 1.18 -0.26
C SER A 16 8.57 1.37 -0.95
N PHE A 17 7.96 0.28 -1.43
CA PHE A 17 6.61 0.36 -1.98
C PHE A 17 5.59 0.86 -0.96
N LEU A 18 5.63 0.39 0.29
CA LEU A 18 4.72 0.83 1.35
C LEU A 18 4.88 2.32 1.66
N GLU A 19 6.12 2.80 1.70
CA GLU A 19 6.43 4.22 1.90
C GLU A 19 5.92 5.09 0.74
N LEU A 20 6.17 4.66 -0.50
CA LEU A 20 5.65 5.32 -1.70
C LEU A 20 4.12 5.26 -1.77
N ALA A 21 3.52 4.17 -1.29
CA ALA A 21 2.08 4.00 -1.14
C ALA A 21 1.48 4.85 0.01
N LEU A 22 2.29 5.70 0.65
CA LEU A 22 1.94 6.59 1.75
C LEU A 22 1.41 5.83 2.98
N CYS A 23 1.86 4.60 3.19
CA CYS A 23 1.57 3.83 4.39
C CYS A 23 2.52 4.24 5.51
N GLN A 24 1.98 4.39 6.71
CA GLN A 24 2.75 4.72 7.90
C GLN A 24 3.10 3.44 8.65
N PHE A 25 4.37 3.32 9.02
CA PHE A 25 4.82 2.29 9.95
C PHE A 25 4.21 2.56 11.33
N LYS A 26 3.60 1.54 11.93
CA LYS A 26 2.93 1.65 13.24
C LYS A 26 3.75 1.02 14.36
N LYS A 27 4.16 -0.24 14.16
CA LYS A 27 4.95 -1.00 15.13
C LYS A 27 5.62 -2.20 14.48
N ASN A 28 6.72 -2.66 15.09
CA ASN A 28 7.30 -3.97 14.84
C ASN A 28 7.28 -4.74 16.15
N GLU A 29 6.58 -5.88 16.19
CA GLU A 29 6.46 -6.71 17.38
C GLU A 29 6.84 -8.14 17.01
N LYS A 30 7.91 -8.67 17.64
CA LYS A 30 8.39 -10.04 17.43
C LYS A 30 8.59 -10.44 15.96
N GLY A 31 9.11 -9.52 15.13
CA GLY A 31 9.37 -9.78 13.71
C GLY A 31 8.13 -9.66 12.81
N HIS A 32 7.04 -9.10 13.33
CA HIS A 32 5.88 -8.69 12.56
C HIS A 32 5.85 -7.17 12.43
N CYS A 33 6.08 -6.68 11.20
CA CYS A 33 5.92 -5.28 10.86
C CYS A 33 4.45 -4.97 10.57
N GLN A 34 3.93 -3.92 11.21
CA GLN A 34 2.59 -3.41 10.99
C GLN A 34 2.64 -2.04 10.33
N TYR A 35 2.00 -1.93 9.17
CA TYR A 35 1.79 -0.68 8.44
C TYR A 35 0.31 -0.34 8.40
N THR A 36 0.01 0.95 8.47
CA THR A 36 -1.36 1.47 8.44
C THR A 36 -1.46 2.69 7.54
N ARG A 37 -2.62 2.87 6.92
CA ARG A 37 -2.95 4.08 6.19
C ARG A 37 -4.35 4.52 6.62
N ALA A 38 -4.59 5.83 6.69
CA ALA A 38 -5.89 6.37 7.12
C ALA A 38 -7.06 5.85 6.26
N ASP A 39 -6.81 5.60 4.97
CA ASP A 39 -7.81 5.10 4.02
C ASP A 39 -8.07 3.59 4.14
N LEU A 40 -7.22 2.85 4.84
CA LEU A 40 -7.31 1.40 4.94
C LEU A 40 -8.15 1.00 6.14
N ASN A 41 -9.16 0.16 5.90
CA ASN A 41 -9.99 -0.39 6.96
C ASN A 41 -9.26 -1.44 7.82
N ARG A 42 -8.17 -2.03 7.29
CA ARG A 42 -7.36 -3.04 7.99
C ARG A 42 -5.87 -2.68 7.90
N PRO A 43 -5.10 -2.88 8.98
CA PRO A 43 -3.66 -2.75 8.94
C PRO A 43 -3.04 -3.81 8.04
N ILE A 44 -1.95 -3.45 7.37
CA ILE A 44 -1.08 -4.37 6.66
C ILE A 44 -0.11 -4.96 7.69
N VAL A 45 -0.04 -6.28 7.78
CA VAL A 45 0.90 -6.98 8.64
C VAL A 45 1.68 -7.98 7.82
N PHE A 46 2.99 -7.95 7.91
CA PHE A 46 3.88 -8.93 7.29
C PHE A 46 5.06 -9.25 8.21
N GLN A 47 5.72 -10.36 7.93
CA GLN A 47 6.89 -10.81 8.68
C GLN A 47 8.17 -10.25 8.06
N ASN A 48 9.02 -9.61 8.86
CA ASN A 48 10.28 -9.01 8.39
C ASN A 48 11.44 -10.02 8.29
N HIS A 49 11.21 -11.28 8.64
CA HIS A 49 12.22 -12.33 8.65
C HIS A 49 12.07 -13.31 7.48
N ILE A 50 11.02 -13.17 6.67
CA ILE A 50 10.81 -14.00 5.48
C ILE A 50 11.30 -13.20 4.27
N ASP A 51 12.43 -13.63 3.72
CA ASP A 51 13.00 -13.10 2.48
C ASP A 51 13.21 -14.26 1.49
N PRO A 52 12.63 -14.21 0.28
CA PRO A 52 11.78 -13.16 -0.26
C PRO A 52 10.33 -13.20 0.26
N ILE A 53 9.67 -12.04 0.28
CA ILE A 53 8.26 -11.94 0.67
C ILE A 53 7.41 -12.76 -0.31
N PRO A 54 6.57 -13.69 0.18
CA PRO A 54 5.73 -14.50 -0.67
C PRO A 54 4.71 -13.68 -1.48
N GLU A 55 4.51 -14.09 -2.73
CA GLU A 55 3.59 -13.43 -3.68
C GLU A 55 2.16 -13.25 -3.14
N PHE A 56 1.68 -14.20 -2.31
CA PHE A 56 0.33 -14.12 -1.74
C PHE A 56 0.17 -12.96 -0.75
N ILE A 57 1.22 -12.56 -0.03
CA ILE A 57 1.19 -11.42 0.90
C ILE A 57 1.01 -10.14 0.09
N VAL A 58 1.79 -9.99 -0.99
CA VAL A 58 1.71 -8.83 -1.88
C VAL A 58 0.35 -8.77 -2.56
N LYS A 59 -0.17 -9.91 -3.05
CA LYS A 59 -1.54 -9.98 -3.60
C LYS A 59 -2.61 -9.60 -2.58
N ASN A 60 -2.48 -10.05 -1.34
CA ASN A 60 -3.43 -9.72 -0.29
C ASN A 60 -3.41 -8.22 0.03
N LEU A 61 -2.23 -7.63 0.08
CA LEU A 61 -2.06 -6.19 0.22
C LEU A 61 -2.68 -5.44 -0.96
N LEU A 62 -2.39 -5.86 -2.19
CA LEU A 62 -2.94 -5.23 -3.40
C LEU A 62 -4.47 -5.30 -3.43
N ARG A 63 -5.10 -6.32 -2.83
CA ARG A 63 -6.56 -6.39 -2.65
C ARG A 63 -7.11 -5.38 -1.64
N LEU A 64 -6.31 -4.94 -0.66
CA LEU A 64 -6.71 -3.89 0.28
C LEU A 64 -6.72 -2.52 -0.41
N PHE A 65 -5.92 -2.36 -1.46
CA PHE A 65 -5.93 -1.20 -2.33
C PHE A 65 -6.75 -1.45 -3.59
N PRO A 66 -7.16 -0.40 -4.33
CA PRO A 66 -7.66 -0.55 -5.68
C PRO A 66 -6.48 -0.61 -6.68
N TYR A 67 -5.42 -1.38 -6.39
CA TYR A 67 -4.21 -1.44 -7.21
C TYR A 67 -4.04 -2.80 -7.86
N SER A 68 -3.62 -2.77 -9.12
CA SER A 68 -3.24 -3.96 -9.88
C SER A 68 -1.79 -4.37 -9.59
N LYS A 69 -1.37 -5.50 -10.17
CA LYS A 69 0.03 -5.92 -10.14
C LYS A 69 0.94 -4.94 -10.87
N ASP A 70 0.49 -4.37 -11.98
CA ASP A 70 1.28 -3.42 -12.75
C ASP A 70 1.46 -2.12 -11.98
N ASP A 71 0.41 -1.69 -11.26
CA ASP A 71 0.45 -0.52 -10.40
C ASP A 71 1.52 -0.62 -9.30
N TYR A 72 1.81 -1.83 -8.81
CA TYR A 72 2.89 -2.05 -7.85
C TYR A 72 4.24 -1.62 -8.43
N PHE A 73 4.53 -2.05 -9.66
CA PHE A 73 5.77 -1.70 -10.35
C PHE A 73 5.77 -0.23 -10.76
N ASP A 74 4.65 0.30 -11.21
CA ASP A 74 4.55 1.70 -11.61
C ASP A 74 4.75 2.66 -10.42
N ILE A 75 4.31 2.28 -9.22
CA ILE A 75 4.59 3.03 -7.99
C ILE A 75 6.08 2.93 -7.62
N LEU A 76 6.67 1.74 -7.71
CA LEU A 76 8.12 1.55 -7.45
C LEU A 76 9.00 2.30 -8.44
N GLU A 77 8.61 2.35 -9.71
CA GLU A 77 9.28 3.11 -10.77
C GLU A 77 9.01 4.62 -10.67
N GLY A 78 8.10 5.05 -9.78
CA GLY A 78 7.73 6.45 -9.60
C GLY A 78 6.88 7.04 -10.73
N THR A 79 6.32 6.20 -11.61
CA THR A 79 5.51 6.62 -12.76
C THR A 79 4.05 6.87 -12.38
N LYS A 80 3.57 6.31 -11.26
CA LYS A 80 2.20 6.46 -10.79
C LYS A 80 2.09 7.22 -9.47
N ILE A 81 1.25 8.25 -9.46
CA ILE A 81 0.94 9.05 -8.27
C ILE A 81 -0.04 8.29 -7.36
N VAL A 82 0.29 8.16 -6.08
CA VAL A 82 -0.53 7.48 -5.08
C VAL A 82 -1.54 8.46 -4.48
N ASN A 83 -2.79 8.35 -4.91
CA ASN A 83 -3.89 9.14 -4.34
C ASN A 83 -4.39 8.52 -3.03
N ARG A 84 -4.46 9.32 -1.97
CA ARG A 84 -5.19 8.97 -0.74
C ARG A 84 -6.69 9.08 -1.02
N LYS A 85 -7.47 8.07 -0.64
CA LYS A 85 -8.93 8.20 -0.53
C LYS A 85 -9.21 9.04 0.70
N SER A 86 -9.06 10.36 0.57
CA SER A 86 -9.56 11.30 1.55
C SER A 86 -11.04 10.99 1.78
N LEU A 87 -11.36 10.50 2.98
CA LEU A 87 -12.72 10.37 3.48
C LEU A 87 -13.41 11.72 3.25
N LYS A 88 -14.45 11.75 2.40
CA LYS A 88 -15.71 12.55 2.41
C LYS A 88 -15.81 13.85 3.24
N VAL A 89 -14.72 14.55 3.56
CA VAL A 89 -14.73 15.81 4.31
C VAL A 89 -14.97 16.97 3.32
N PHE A 90 -14.51 16.85 2.08
CA PHE A 90 -14.72 17.87 1.05
C PHE A 90 -16.16 17.97 0.51
N GLU A 91 -16.96 16.89 0.55
CA GLU A 91 -18.37 16.95 0.11
C GLU A 91 -19.28 17.67 1.11
N LEU A 92 -18.90 17.75 2.39
CA LEU A 92 -19.69 18.43 3.42
C LEU A 92 -19.44 19.95 3.48
N ILE A 93 -18.30 20.42 2.97
CA ILE A 93 -17.97 21.86 2.96
C ILE A 93 -18.71 22.59 1.83
N ASN A 94 -18.93 21.95 0.68
CA ASN A 94 -19.60 22.56 -0.47
C ASN A 94 -21.14 22.50 -0.43
N LYS A 95 -21.74 21.93 0.61
CA LYS A 95 -23.20 21.87 0.78
C LYS A 95 -23.77 22.90 1.76
N LYS A 96 -22.93 23.79 2.30
CA LYS A 96 -23.29 24.74 3.36
C LYS A 96 -23.10 26.22 2.99
N VAL A 97 -23.05 26.53 1.68
CA VAL A 97 -23.11 27.91 1.17
C VAL A 97 -24.15 27.97 0.06
N SER A 98 -25.40 27.76 0.45
CA SER A 98 -26.59 28.07 -0.35
C SER A 98 -27.77 28.04 0.61
N ASP A 99 -27.85 29.09 1.43
CA ASP A 99 -29.06 29.80 1.87
C ASP A 99 -28.62 31.03 2.69
#